data_AF-I4W539-F1
#
_entry.id   AF-I4W539-F1
#
_cell.length_a   1.000
_cell.length_b   1.000
_cell.length_c   1.000
_cell.angle_alpha   90.00
_cell.angle_beta   90.00
_cell.angle_gamma   90.00
#
_symmetry.space_group_name_H-M   'P 1'
#
loop_
_entity.id
_entity.type
_entity.pdbx_description
1 polymer ?
#
loop_
_entity_poly.entity_id
_entity_poly.type
_entity_poly.pdbx_seq_one_letter_code
_entity_poly.pdbx_strand_id
1 'polypeptide(L)'
;MACSIVPARLDQVDTLRDIECAALELFRGHPAWRSYAASTPSDPETLADAIGRGRVWVALDEAGHAVGYVGVGVEAGEATIAEMDVLPSHGRRGIGTRLLEHACAWAAEAGYPSIVLGTLSDVPWNAPFYARHGFEVTEPTRDTPAQAAHREHDRERGFPMHLRVHMRRYLRPSTEGWTRWPAPAKLNLFLRITGRRADGYHDLQTVFRLLDRGDEVRLRVRADGVIRRRTEVPGVAEADDLLVRAASLLRRHSGVAAGVDIEVAKRIPMGGGLGGGSSDAATMLVALNHLWDAGLDEDALAALGRELGADVPVFVRGRSAWAEGVGEQLTPMTLPRRWYVVLNPREHVPTAALFQASELTRNAPPATISSFASGETVENAFEPVVRARHPSVAAALDWLGAFGRAQLSGSGGCVFLEMVSRERAEAVVRRCPAQFDVWVAAGVGLSPLHEALARHRKAV
;
A
#
# COMPACT_ATOMS: atom_id res chain seq x y z
N MET A 1 -22.07 17.82 17.51
CA MET A 1 -20.82 17.23 18.05
C MET A 1 -19.79 17.21 16.94
N ALA A 2 -18.63 17.78 17.20
CA ALA A 2 -17.52 17.72 16.27
C ALA A 2 -16.90 16.33 16.39
N CYS A 3 -17.15 15.46 15.40
CA CYS A 3 -16.41 14.22 15.24
C CYS A 3 -15.24 14.49 14.28
N SER A 4 -14.08 13.86 14.46
CA SER A 4 -12.99 13.87 13.49
C SER A 4 -12.85 12.49 12.87
N ILE A 5 -12.58 12.43 11.56
CA ILE A 5 -12.26 11.17 10.88
C ILE A 5 -10.75 11.13 10.67
N VAL A 6 -10.08 10.13 11.24
CA VAL A 6 -8.62 9.98 11.17
C VAL A 6 -8.25 8.56 10.75
N PRO A 7 -7.06 8.32 10.18
CA PRO A 7 -6.59 6.97 9.92
C PRO A 7 -6.57 6.13 11.20
N ALA A 8 -7.01 4.88 11.10
CA ALA A 8 -6.91 3.92 12.19
C ALA A 8 -5.44 3.59 12.49
N ARG A 9 -5.16 3.24 13.73
CA ARG A 9 -3.84 2.78 14.19
C ARG A 9 -3.90 1.30 14.57
N LEU A 10 -2.76 0.60 14.48
CA LEU A 10 -2.68 -0.83 14.77
C LEU A 10 -3.03 -1.16 16.24
N ASP A 11 -2.80 -0.23 17.17
CA ASP A 11 -3.18 -0.37 18.58
C ASP A 11 -4.70 -0.28 18.82
N GLN A 12 -5.50 0.07 17.80
CA GLN A 12 -6.94 0.18 17.89
C GLN A 12 -7.70 -1.08 17.42
N VAL A 13 -7.00 -2.14 16.95
CA VAL A 13 -7.64 -3.35 16.40
C VAL A 13 -8.71 -3.91 17.34
N ASP A 14 -8.39 -4.09 18.62
CA ASP A 14 -9.35 -4.63 19.60
C ASP A 14 -10.53 -3.67 19.85
N THR A 15 -10.25 -2.35 19.94
CA THR A 15 -11.30 -1.34 20.09
C THR A 15 -12.27 -1.34 18.91
N LEU A 16 -11.78 -1.50 17.69
CA LEU A 16 -12.64 -1.54 16.50
C LEU A 16 -13.51 -2.80 16.50
N ARG A 17 -12.95 -3.94 16.87
CA ARG A 17 -13.70 -5.20 17.03
C ARG A 17 -14.79 -5.10 18.10
N ASP A 18 -14.53 -4.38 19.20
CA ASP A 18 -15.54 -4.11 20.23
C ASP A 18 -16.70 -3.24 19.68
N ILE A 19 -16.41 -2.29 18.79
CA ILE A 19 -17.43 -1.49 18.10
C ILE A 19 -18.31 -2.39 17.23
N GLU A 20 -17.73 -3.32 16.46
CA GLU A 20 -18.49 -4.27 15.64
C GLU A 20 -19.42 -5.14 16.49
N CYS A 21 -18.90 -5.69 17.60
CA CYS A 21 -19.68 -6.48 18.54
C CYS A 21 -20.85 -5.67 19.12
N ALA A 22 -20.63 -4.40 19.47
CA ALA A 22 -21.67 -3.53 19.98
C ALA A 22 -22.72 -3.17 18.91
N ALA A 23 -22.29 -2.94 17.67
CA ALA A 23 -23.19 -2.65 16.55
C ALA A 23 -24.01 -3.88 16.13
N LEU A 24 -23.40 -5.07 16.17
CA LEU A 24 -24.05 -6.34 15.91
C LEU A 24 -25.31 -6.51 16.74
N GLU A 25 -25.28 -6.13 18.03
CA GLU A 25 -26.41 -6.24 18.98
C GLU A 25 -27.71 -5.59 18.48
N LEU A 26 -27.64 -4.61 17.58
CA LEU A 26 -28.81 -3.99 16.96
C LEU A 26 -29.60 -4.94 16.06
N PHE A 27 -28.98 -6.03 15.60
CA PHE A 27 -29.61 -7.05 14.77
C PHE A 27 -30.22 -8.19 15.62
N ARG A 28 -30.20 -8.13 16.95
CA ARG A 28 -30.72 -9.20 17.80
C ARG A 28 -32.21 -9.45 17.50
N GLY A 29 -32.55 -10.69 17.17
CA GLY A 29 -33.90 -11.09 16.75
C GLY A 29 -34.18 -10.94 15.26
N HIS A 30 -33.27 -10.36 14.48
CA HIS A 30 -33.35 -10.29 13.02
C HIS A 30 -32.94 -11.63 12.38
N PRO A 31 -33.55 -12.09 11.27
CA PRO A 31 -33.17 -13.35 10.62
C PRO A 31 -31.70 -13.43 10.18
N ALA A 32 -31.08 -12.28 9.84
CA ALA A 32 -29.67 -12.20 9.47
C ALA A 32 -28.69 -12.27 10.66
N TRP A 33 -29.18 -12.18 11.91
CA TRP A 33 -28.34 -12.16 13.12
C TRP A 33 -27.32 -13.30 13.15
N ARG A 34 -27.77 -14.53 12.89
CA ARG A 34 -26.91 -15.72 12.97
C ARG A 34 -25.75 -15.66 11.98
N SER A 35 -26.00 -15.14 10.78
CA SER A 35 -24.98 -15.01 9.75
C SER A 35 -23.94 -13.95 10.12
N TYR A 36 -24.37 -12.79 10.62
CA TYR A 36 -23.43 -11.75 11.08
C TYR A 36 -22.67 -12.17 12.34
N ALA A 37 -23.34 -12.78 13.32
CA ALA A 37 -22.68 -13.29 14.53
C ALA A 37 -21.62 -14.37 14.25
N ALA A 38 -21.67 -15.05 13.10
CA ALA A 38 -20.65 -16.01 12.69
C ALA A 38 -19.41 -15.37 12.05
N SER A 39 -19.50 -14.10 11.63
CA SER A 39 -18.43 -13.34 10.99
C SER A 39 -17.94 -12.15 11.79
N THR A 40 -18.61 -11.81 12.90
CA THR A 40 -18.29 -10.68 13.77
C THR A 40 -17.78 -11.17 15.14
N PRO A 41 -16.68 -10.62 15.66
CA PRO A 41 -15.88 -9.55 15.06
C PRO A 41 -14.97 -10.05 13.92
N SER A 42 -14.65 -9.15 13.01
CA SER A 42 -13.65 -9.30 11.95
C SER A 42 -12.35 -9.85 12.51
N ASP A 43 -11.78 -10.82 11.80
CA ASP A 43 -10.47 -11.40 12.13
C ASP A 43 -9.43 -10.28 12.38
N PRO A 44 -8.68 -10.33 13.51
CA PRO A 44 -7.89 -9.18 13.94
C PRO A 44 -6.71 -8.93 13.00
N GLU A 45 -6.20 -9.97 12.32
CA GLU A 45 -5.12 -9.83 11.34
C GLU A 45 -5.63 -9.24 10.04
N THR A 46 -6.83 -9.63 9.59
CA THR A 46 -7.50 -9.03 8.44
C THR A 46 -7.70 -7.52 8.66
N LEU A 47 -8.17 -7.14 9.84
CA LEU A 47 -8.32 -5.75 10.22
C LEU A 47 -6.97 -5.03 10.35
N ALA A 48 -5.97 -5.64 10.98
CA ALA A 48 -4.62 -5.09 11.10
C ALA A 48 -3.95 -4.90 9.72
N ASP A 49 -4.15 -5.81 8.78
CA ASP A 49 -3.65 -5.68 7.40
C ASP A 49 -4.33 -4.50 6.69
N ALA A 50 -5.66 -4.36 6.82
CA ALA A 50 -6.39 -3.23 6.25
C ALA A 50 -5.92 -1.89 6.84
N ILE A 51 -5.71 -1.82 8.16
CA ILE A 51 -5.12 -0.66 8.84
C ILE A 51 -3.71 -0.37 8.31
N GLY A 52 -2.86 -1.40 8.23
CA GLY A 52 -1.49 -1.28 7.73
C GLY A 52 -1.39 -0.93 6.25
N ARG A 53 -2.46 -1.12 5.47
CA ARG A 53 -2.61 -0.63 4.09
C ARG A 53 -3.23 0.78 4.02
N GLY A 54 -3.62 1.35 5.17
CA GLY A 54 -4.25 2.66 5.27
C GLY A 54 -5.67 2.71 4.72
N ARG A 55 -6.42 1.61 4.83
CA ARG A 55 -7.78 1.48 4.31
C ARG A 55 -8.86 1.45 5.39
N VAL A 56 -8.51 1.88 6.60
CA VAL A 56 -9.43 1.94 7.74
C VAL A 56 -9.32 3.31 8.39
N TRP A 57 -10.47 3.94 8.64
CA TRP A 57 -10.57 5.23 9.30
C TRP A 57 -11.55 5.17 10.45
N VAL A 58 -11.23 5.89 11.53
CA VAL A 58 -12.00 5.93 12.76
C VAL A 58 -12.63 7.30 12.95
N ALA A 59 -13.86 7.28 13.45
CA ALA A 59 -14.56 8.44 13.97
C ALA A 59 -14.20 8.62 15.44
N LEU A 60 -13.56 9.73 15.78
CA LEU A 60 -13.26 10.08 17.17
C LEU A 60 -14.32 11.03 17.74
N ASP A 61 -14.68 10.82 19.00
CA ASP A 61 -15.45 11.78 19.78
C ASP A 61 -14.59 12.95 20.28
N GLU A 62 -15.19 13.88 21.02
CA GLU A 62 -14.49 15.06 21.57
C GLU A 62 -13.42 14.70 22.62
N ALA A 63 -13.51 13.51 23.21
CA ALA A 63 -12.51 12.97 24.14
C ALA A 63 -11.42 12.15 23.43
N GLY A 64 -11.50 12.00 22.11
CA GLY A 64 -10.54 11.23 21.31
C GLY A 64 -10.78 9.71 21.32
N HIS A 65 -11.92 9.23 21.80
CA HIS A 65 -12.26 7.81 21.76
C HIS A 65 -12.84 7.43 20.39
N ALA A 66 -12.48 6.24 19.89
CA ALA A 66 -13.08 5.70 18.69
C ALA A 66 -14.54 5.30 18.98
N VAL A 67 -15.47 5.88 18.22
CA VAL A 67 -16.93 5.66 18.37
C VAL A 67 -17.58 5.09 17.12
N GLY A 68 -16.81 4.92 16.05
CA GLY A 68 -17.21 4.26 14.81
C GLY A 68 -16.02 4.15 13.87
N TYR A 69 -16.12 3.34 12.83
CA TYR A 69 -15.08 3.23 11.83
C TYR A 69 -15.63 2.80 10.47
N VAL A 70 -14.83 2.96 9.43
CA VAL A 70 -15.09 2.44 8.09
C VAL A 70 -13.83 1.80 7.53
N GLY A 71 -13.98 0.59 7.00
CA GLY A 71 -12.96 -0.15 6.26
C GLY A 71 -13.31 -0.21 4.78
N VAL A 72 -12.32 0.00 3.91
CA VAL A 72 -12.47 -0.10 2.46
C VAL A 72 -11.63 -1.25 1.90
N GLY A 73 -12.27 -2.13 1.15
CA GLY A 73 -11.62 -3.19 0.38
C GLY A 73 -11.35 -2.73 -1.05
N VAL A 74 -10.39 -3.41 -1.71
CA VAL A 74 -10.22 -3.33 -3.16
C VAL A 74 -10.12 -4.74 -3.70
N GLU A 75 -11.09 -5.14 -4.51
CA GLU A 75 -11.21 -6.49 -5.06
C GLU A 75 -11.48 -6.41 -6.55
N ALA A 76 -10.71 -7.15 -7.36
CA ALA A 76 -10.81 -7.14 -8.81
C ALA A 76 -10.82 -5.73 -9.45
N GLY A 77 -10.13 -4.76 -8.84
CA GLY A 77 -10.05 -3.37 -9.31
C GLY A 77 -11.24 -2.49 -8.92
N GLU A 78 -12.14 -2.96 -8.07
CA GLU A 78 -13.29 -2.21 -7.57
C GLU A 78 -13.11 -1.85 -6.08
N ALA A 79 -13.47 -0.62 -5.71
CA ALA A 79 -13.50 -0.18 -4.32
C ALA A 79 -14.81 -0.62 -3.65
N THR A 80 -14.72 -1.20 -2.46
CA THR A 80 -15.88 -1.68 -1.69
C THR A 80 -15.82 -1.19 -0.25
N ILE A 81 -16.96 -0.82 0.33
CA ILE A 81 -17.05 -0.64 1.79
C ILE A 81 -17.11 -2.05 2.37
N ALA A 82 -16.00 -2.46 2.99
CA ALA A 82 -15.84 -3.80 3.54
C ALA A 82 -16.57 -3.94 4.89
N GLU A 83 -16.47 -2.90 5.73
CA GLU A 83 -17.15 -2.84 7.02
C GLU A 83 -17.40 -1.37 7.42
N MET A 84 -18.50 -1.10 8.10
CA MET A 84 -18.77 0.23 8.66
C MET A 84 -19.73 0.15 9.85
N ASP A 85 -19.19 0.45 11.03
CA ASP A 85 -19.93 0.40 12.28
C ASP A 85 -19.82 1.70 13.09
N VAL A 86 -20.86 1.96 13.87
CA VAL A 86 -20.93 3.05 14.84
C VAL A 86 -21.50 2.50 16.13
N LEU A 87 -20.89 2.85 17.25
CA LEU A 87 -21.40 2.47 18.57
C LEU A 87 -22.89 2.87 18.70
N PRO A 88 -23.77 1.98 19.18
CA PRO A 88 -25.19 2.29 19.34
C PRO A 88 -25.45 3.56 20.16
N SER A 89 -24.65 3.80 21.21
CA SER A 89 -24.70 4.99 22.05
C SER A 89 -24.42 6.30 21.30
N HIS A 90 -23.77 6.19 20.14
CA HIS A 90 -23.39 7.29 19.24
C HIS A 90 -24.19 7.30 17.92
N GLY A 91 -25.17 6.40 17.78
CA GLY A 91 -26.06 6.34 16.64
C GLY A 91 -26.87 7.63 16.43
N ARG A 92 -27.30 7.88 15.19
CA ARG A 92 -28.12 9.05 14.80
C ARG A 92 -27.48 10.44 15.06
N ARG A 93 -26.15 10.49 15.25
CA ARG A 93 -25.37 11.75 15.41
C ARG A 93 -24.64 12.19 14.14
N GLY A 94 -24.96 11.59 12.98
CA GLY A 94 -24.32 11.87 11.69
C GLY A 94 -22.94 11.23 11.49
N ILE A 95 -22.44 10.42 12.44
CA ILE A 95 -21.13 9.77 12.35
C ILE A 95 -21.06 8.81 11.15
N GLY A 96 -22.07 7.95 10.97
CA GLY A 96 -22.13 7.02 9.83
C GLY A 96 -22.10 7.75 8.48
N THR A 97 -22.79 8.90 8.35
CA THR A 97 -22.71 9.74 7.15
C THR A 97 -21.30 10.24 6.91
N ARG A 98 -20.58 10.70 7.94
CA ARG A 98 -19.22 11.22 7.79
C ARG A 98 -18.23 10.13 7.40
N LEU A 99 -18.36 8.94 7.97
CA LEU A 99 -17.57 7.76 7.60
C LEU A 99 -17.83 7.36 6.15
N LEU A 100 -19.10 7.29 5.75
CA LEU A 100 -19.50 6.96 4.38
C LEU A 100 -18.96 7.95 3.34
N GLU A 101 -19.13 9.25 3.58
CA GLU A 101 -18.61 10.29 2.66
C GLU A 101 -17.07 10.29 2.62
N HIS A 102 -16.40 9.97 3.73
CA HIS A 102 -14.94 9.82 3.75
C HIS A 102 -14.47 8.65 2.87
N ALA A 103 -15.14 7.49 2.96
CA ALA A 103 -14.84 6.35 2.10
C ALA A 103 -15.11 6.65 0.61
N CYS A 104 -16.21 7.35 0.31
CA CYS A 104 -16.52 7.78 -1.05
C CYS A 104 -15.47 8.78 -1.59
N ALA A 105 -15.05 9.74 -0.77
CA ALA A 105 -14.01 10.69 -1.12
C ALA A 105 -12.67 9.99 -1.37
N TRP A 106 -12.26 9.05 -0.50
CA TRP A 106 -11.06 8.25 -0.71
C TRP A 106 -11.09 7.51 -2.06
N ALA A 107 -12.21 6.87 -2.39
CA ALA A 107 -12.35 6.14 -3.64
C ALA A 107 -12.30 7.06 -4.86
N ALA A 108 -12.95 8.23 -4.79
CA ALA A 108 -12.91 9.24 -5.86
C ALA A 108 -11.51 9.82 -6.05
N GLU A 109 -10.82 10.18 -4.97
CA GLU A 109 -9.43 10.67 -5.00
C GLU A 109 -8.48 9.62 -5.61
N ALA A 110 -8.73 8.33 -5.38
CA ALA A 110 -7.93 7.22 -5.93
C ALA A 110 -8.30 6.82 -7.38
N GLY A 111 -9.21 7.57 -8.01
CA GLY A 111 -9.63 7.40 -9.39
C GLY A 111 -10.65 6.28 -9.62
N TYR A 112 -11.29 5.75 -8.57
CA TYR A 112 -12.34 4.74 -8.75
C TYR A 112 -13.63 5.40 -9.26
N PRO A 113 -14.27 4.87 -10.32
CA PRO A 113 -15.49 5.45 -10.89
C PRO A 113 -16.73 5.19 -10.03
N SER A 114 -16.63 4.29 -9.06
CA SER A 114 -17.71 3.96 -8.15
C SER A 114 -17.16 3.25 -6.91
N ILE A 115 -17.98 3.23 -5.85
CA ILE A 115 -17.78 2.38 -4.67
C ILE A 115 -19.02 1.52 -4.46
N VAL A 116 -18.82 0.26 -4.05
CA VAL A 116 -19.90 -0.71 -3.81
C VAL A 116 -19.95 -1.14 -2.36
N LEU A 117 -21.06 -1.76 -1.95
CA LEU A 117 -21.21 -2.40 -0.64
C LEU A 117 -22.28 -3.49 -0.67
N GLY A 118 -22.22 -4.42 0.29
CA GLY A 118 -23.29 -5.36 0.58
C GLY A 118 -23.99 -5.04 1.90
N THR A 119 -25.33 -5.07 1.92
CA THR A 119 -26.11 -4.69 3.10
C THR A 119 -27.48 -5.35 3.15
N LEU A 120 -28.26 -5.06 4.20
CA LEU A 120 -29.64 -5.55 4.37
C LEU A 120 -30.65 -4.60 3.72
N SER A 121 -31.63 -5.19 3.02
CA SER A 121 -32.69 -4.46 2.32
C SER A 121 -33.75 -3.85 3.24
N ASP A 122 -33.99 -4.47 4.39
CA ASP A 122 -35.15 -4.23 5.26
C ASP A 122 -34.83 -3.49 6.57
N VAL A 123 -33.55 -3.20 6.82
CA VAL A 123 -33.10 -2.48 8.02
C VAL A 123 -32.98 -0.97 7.73
N PRO A 124 -33.67 -0.07 8.47
CA PRO A 124 -33.71 1.37 8.16
C PRO A 124 -32.35 2.10 8.10
N TRP A 125 -31.36 1.59 8.84
CA TRP A 125 -29.99 2.13 8.87
C TRP A 125 -29.02 1.43 7.90
N ASN A 126 -29.51 0.52 7.05
CA ASN A 126 -28.76 -0.18 6.00
C ASN A 126 -29.16 0.36 4.61
N ALA A 127 -29.78 -0.44 3.73
CA ALA A 127 -30.06 -0.03 2.35
C ALA A 127 -30.79 1.34 2.23
N PRO A 128 -31.82 1.66 3.04
CA PRO A 128 -32.45 2.98 3.01
C PRO A 128 -31.52 4.12 3.41
N PHE A 129 -30.54 3.89 4.30
CA PHE A 129 -29.53 4.87 4.65
C PHE A 129 -28.60 5.15 3.48
N TYR A 130 -28.04 4.11 2.85
CA TYR A 130 -27.16 4.28 1.70
C TYR A 130 -27.87 4.90 0.50
N ALA A 131 -29.15 4.56 0.27
CA ALA A 131 -29.96 5.16 -0.79
C ALA A 131 -30.05 6.69 -0.66
N ARG A 132 -30.22 7.22 0.55
CA ARG A 132 -30.21 8.67 0.81
C ARG A 132 -28.85 9.33 0.53
N HIS A 133 -27.78 8.54 0.49
CA HIS A 133 -26.42 8.96 0.17
C HIS A 133 -25.99 8.64 -1.27
N GLY A 134 -26.97 8.42 -2.17
CA GLY A 134 -26.73 8.26 -3.59
C GLY A 134 -26.25 6.86 -4.01
N PHE A 135 -26.46 5.85 -3.18
CA PHE A 135 -26.27 4.46 -3.58
C PHE A 135 -27.54 3.89 -4.21
N GLU A 136 -27.39 3.16 -5.30
CA GLU A 136 -28.47 2.47 -6.00
C GLU A 136 -28.29 0.96 -5.87
N VAL A 137 -29.40 0.22 -5.76
CA VAL A 137 -29.35 -1.26 -5.72
C VAL A 137 -28.85 -1.78 -7.05
N THR A 138 -27.88 -2.70 -7.02
CA THR A 138 -27.37 -3.38 -8.21
C THR A 138 -28.09 -4.70 -8.44
N GLU A 139 -28.65 -4.85 -9.63
CA GLU A 139 -29.19 -6.12 -10.12
C GLU A 139 -28.11 -7.20 -10.09
N PRO A 140 -28.40 -8.44 -9.64
CA PRO A 140 -27.41 -9.53 -9.59
C PRO A 140 -26.75 -9.81 -10.95
N THR A 141 -27.46 -9.57 -12.06
CA THR A 141 -26.93 -9.72 -13.42
C THR A 141 -25.87 -8.68 -13.80
N ARG A 142 -25.74 -7.61 -13.00
CA ARG A 142 -24.76 -6.53 -13.16
C ARG A 142 -23.68 -6.55 -12.08
N ASP A 143 -23.61 -7.62 -11.29
CA ASP A 143 -22.55 -7.78 -10.31
C ASP A 143 -21.19 -7.83 -10.99
N THR A 144 -20.22 -7.18 -10.35
CA THR A 144 -18.82 -7.46 -10.65
C THR A 144 -18.45 -8.87 -10.17
N PRO A 145 -17.33 -9.44 -10.66
CA PRO A 145 -16.85 -10.71 -10.16
C PRO A 145 -16.68 -10.75 -8.63
N ALA A 146 -16.29 -9.63 -8.01
CA ALA A 146 -16.18 -9.51 -6.56
C ALA A 146 -17.55 -9.56 -5.87
N GLN A 147 -18.53 -8.80 -6.37
CA GLN A 147 -19.90 -8.85 -5.86
C GLN A 147 -20.52 -10.23 -6.04
N ALA A 148 -20.30 -10.89 -7.17
CA ALA A 148 -20.79 -12.24 -7.43
C ALA A 148 -20.16 -13.26 -6.46
N ALA A 149 -18.85 -13.17 -6.21
CA ALA A 149 -18.15 -14.01 -5.24
C ALA A 149 -18.67 -13.80 -3.81
N HIS A 150 -18.92 -12.55 -3.40
CA HIS A 150 -19.50 -12.25 -2.09
C HIS A 150 -20.91 -12.84 -1.95
N ARG A 151 -21.73 -12.74 -2.99
CA ARG A 151 -23.07 -13.35 -3.02
C ARG A 151 -23.03 -14.87 -2.94
N GLU A 152 -22.06 -15.51 -3.59
CA GLU A 152 -21.85 -16.95 -3.50
C GLU A 152 -21.45 -17.35 -2.08
N HIS A 153 -20.50 -16.63 -1.48
CA HIS A 153 -20.03 -16.88 -0.12
C HIS A 153 -21.13 -16.71 0.93
N ASP A 154 -21.97 -15.68 0.80
CA ASP A 154 -23.18 -15.51 1.61
C ASP A 154 -24.12 -16.73 1.48
N ARG A 155 -24.33 -17.22 0.25
CA ARG A 155 -25.17 -18.40 0.00
C ARG A 155 -24.59 -19.67 0.62
N GLU A 156 -23.30 -19.92 0.45
CA GLU A 156 -22.58 -21.07 1.01
C GLU A 156 -22.65 -21.10 2.55
N ARG A 157 -22.66 -19.92 3.18
CA ARG A 157 -22.81 -19.77 4.63
C ARG A 157 -24.26 -19.79 5.12
N GLY A 158 -25.22 -19.98 4.23
CA GLY A 158 -26.64 -20.01 4.57
C GLY A 158 -27.22 -18.64 4.96
N PHE A 159 -26.67 -17.55 4.44
CA PHE A 159 -27.24 -16.21 4.62
C PHE A 159 -28.66 -16.15 4.03
N PRO A 160 -29.62 -15.48 4.69
CA PRO A 160 -30.97 -15.27 4.15
C PRO A 160 -30.93 -14.34 2.93
N MET A 161 -30.69 -14.90 1.74
CA MET A 161 -30.39 -14.13 0.52
C MET A 161 -31.48 -13.16 0.08
N HIS A 162 -32.74 -13.38 0.47
CA HIS A 162 -33.84 -12.44 0.21
C HIS A 162 -33.66 -11.08 0.94
N LEU A 163 -32.80 -11.04 1.96
CA LEU A 163 -32.46 -9.83 2.72
C LEU A 163 -31.20 -9.14 2.16
N ARG A 164 -30.36 -9.85 1.39
CA ARG A 164 -29.10 -9.30 0.88
C ARG A 164 -29.33 -8.45 -0.34
N VAL A 165 -28.90 -7.19 -0.28
CA VAL A 165 -28.76 -6.32 -1.44
C VAL A 165 -27.33 -5.82 -1.58
N HIS A 166 -26.89 -5.67 -2.82
CA HIS A 166 -25.67 -4.93 -3.15
C HIS A 166 -26.06 -3.57 -3.68
N MET A 167 -25.27 -2.56 -3.34
CA MET A 167 -25.52 -1.20 -3.76
C MET A 167 -24.25 -0.56 -4.30
N ARG A 168 -24.40 0.41 -5.21
CA ARG A 168 -23.31 1.13 -5.86
C ARG A 168 -23.58 2.63 -5.83
N ARG A 169 -22.55 3.42 -5.55
CA ARG A 169 -22.55 4.87 -5.82
C ARG A 169 -21.52 5.17 -6.88
N TYR A 170 -21.94 5.79 -7.97
CA TYR A 170 -21.03 6.35 -8.96
C TYR A 170 -20.37 7.61 -8.41
N LEU A 171 -19.06 7.72 -8.62
CA LEU A 171 -18.23 8.79 -8.10
C LEU A 171 -17.83 9.70 -9.27
N ARG A 172 -17.73 11.00 -8.97
CA ARG A 172 -17.24 11.99 -9.92
C ARG A 172 -15.79 12.32 -9.57
N PRO A 173 -14.86 12.25 -10.54
CA PRO A 173 -13.50 12.75 -10.33
C PRO A 173 -13.55 14.24 -9.99
N SER A 174 -12.68 14.67 -9.07
CA SER A 174 -12.54 16.09 -8.76
C SER A 174 -11.45 16.69 -9.63
N THR A 175 -11.79 17.64 -10.50
CA THR A 175 -10.83 18.33 -11.39
C THR A 175 -9.91 19.30 -10.64
N GLU A 176 -10.38 19.87 -9.52
CA GLU A 176 -9.63 20.84 -8.69
C GLU A 176 -9.30 20.29 -7.29
N GLY A 177 -9.55 19.00 -7.07
CA GLY A 177 -9.46 18.37 -5.75
C GLY A 177 -8.15 17.69 -5.49
N TRP A 178 -8.12 16.97 -4.37
CA TRP A 178 -7.07 16.01 -4.10
C TRP A 178 -7.20 14.80 -5.04
N THR A 179 -6.07 14.26 -5.44
CA THR A 179 -5.92 12.96 -6.08
C THR A 179 -5.00 12.11 -5.22
N ARG A 180 -5.09 10.78 -5.33
CA ARG A 180 -4.40 9.83 -4.46
C ARG A 180 -3.68 8.78 -5.29
N TRP A 181 -2.42 8.54 -4.93
CA TRP A 181 -1.45 7.78 -5.69
C TRP A 181 -0.67 6.83 -4.78
N PRO A 182 -0.64 5.53 -5.07
CA PRO A 182 0.15 4.58 -4.29
C PRO A 182 1.63 4.67 -4.68
N ALA A 183 2.51 4.61 -3.67
CA ALA A 183 3.96 4.53 -3.82
C ALA A 183 4.43 3.17 -3.27
N PRO A 184 4.43 2.10 -4.10
CA PRO A 184 4.65 0.73 -3.63
C PRO A 184 6.09 0.48 -3.15
N ALA A 185 6.27 -0.51 -2.27
CA ALA A 185 7.60 -1.00 -1.91
C ALA A 185 8.17 -1.94 -2.99
N LYS A 186 9.47 -2.21 -2.88
CA LYS A 186 10.19 -3.25 -3.65
C LYS A 186 10.96 -4.19 -2.73
N LEU A 187 11.26 -5.37 -3.24
CA LEU A 187 12.30 -6.27 -2.72
C LEU A 187 13.42 -6.43 -3.74
N ASN A 188 14.63 -6.71 -3.25
CA ASN A 188 15.71 -7.25 -4.05
C ASN A 188 15.74 -8.78 -3.83
N LEU A 189 15.27 -9.57 -4.79
CA LEU A 189 15.21 -11.04 -4.65
C LEU A 189 16.59 -11.70 -4.59
N PHE A 190 17.60 -10.99 -5.07
CA PHE A 190 19.02 -11.20 -4.78
C PHE A 190 19.73 -9.85 -4.98
N LEU A 191 20.97 -9.70 -4.53
CA LEU A 191 21.77 -8.50 -4.83
C LEU A 191 23.24 -8.88 -4.86
N ARG A 192 23.89 -8.68 -6.01
CA ARG A 192 25.33 -8.89 -6.19
C ARG A 192 26.03 -7.58 -6.48
N ILE A 193 27.28 -7.48 -6.04
CA ILE A 193 28.21 -6.42 -6.43
C ILE A 193 29.28 -7.07 -7.30
N THR A 194 29.27 -6.75 -8.59
CA THR A 194 30.15 -7.37 -9.60
C THR A 194 31.46 -6.61 -9.77
N GLY A 195 31.49 -5.33 -9.38
CA GLY A 195 32.69 -4.51 -9.48
C GLY A 195 32.54 -3.17 -8.78
N ARG A 196 33.64 -2.42 -8.73
CA ARG A 196 33.67 -1.02 -8.35
C ARG A 196 34.19 -0.19 -9.54
N ARG A 197 33.45 0.86 -9.87
CA ARG A 197 33.76 1.80 -10.94
C ARG A 197 34.83 2.81 -10.51
N ALA A 198 35.43 3.47 -11.49
CA ALA A 198 36.41 4.52 -11.27
C ALA A 198 35.82 5.77 -10.58
N ASP A 199 34.53 6.03 -10.75
CA ASP A 199 33.78 7.12 -10.10
C ASP A 199 33.40 6.81 -8.63
N GLY A 200 33.76 5.63 -8.14
CA GLY A 200 33.51 5.19 -6.77
C GLY A 200 32.20 4.43 -6.56
N TYR A 201 31.30 4.38 -7.56
CA TYR A 201 30.08 3.58 -7.52
C TYR A 201 30.34 2.08 -7.70
N HIS A 202 29.34 1.26 -7.40
CA HIS A 202 29.41 -0.20 -7.52
C HIS A 202 28.52 -0.68 -8.65
N ASP A 203 29.06 -1.57 -9.48
CA ASP A 203 28.25 -2.31 -10.44
C ASP A 203 27.48 -3.40 -9.69
N LEU A 204 26.17 -3.41 -9.90
CA LEU A 204 25.20 -4.25 -9.23
C LEU A 204 24.51 -5.17 -10.23
N GLN A 205 24.09 -6.33 -9.75
CA GLN A 205 23.06 -7.14 -10.40
C GLN A 205 22.01 -7.53 -9.36
N THR A 206 20.74 -7.32 -9.69
CA THR A 206 19.63 -7.61 -8.78
C THR A 206 18.35 -7.89 -9.56
N VAL A 207 17.37 -8.50 -8.90
CA VAL A 207 16.00 -8.57 -9.39
C VAL A 207 15.11 -7.77 -8.45
N PHE A 208 14.49 -6.73 -8.99
CA PHE A 208 13.47 -5.97 -8.31
C PHE A 208 12.12 -6.68 -8.41
N ARG A 209 11.50 -6.88 -7.25
CA ARG A 209 10.11 -7.33 -7.12
C ARG A 209 9.28 -6.23 -6.49
N LEU A 210 8.36 -5.66 -7.27
CA LEU A 210 7.39 -4.70 -6.74
C LEU A 210 6.34 -5.40 -5.87
N LEU A 211 5.84 -4.70 -4.85
CA LEU A 211 4.85 -5.19 -3.90
C LEU A 211 3.52 -4.43 -4.01
N ASP A 212 2.43 -5.07 -3.61
CA ASP A 212 1.08 -4.49 -3.53
C ASP A 212 0.85 -3.57 -2.30
N ARG A 213 1.93 -3.20 -1.62
CA ARG A 213 1.91 -2.43 -0.37
C ARG A 213 2.95 -1.33 -0.42
N GLY A 214 2.61 -0.17 0.12
CA GLY A 214 3.54 0.94 0.21
C GLY A 214 2.95 2.20 0.83
N ASP A 215 3.59 3.31 0.53
CA ASP A 215 3.17 4.65 0.93
C ASP A 215 1.98 5.11 0.06
N GLU A 216 1.37 6.22 0.46
CA GLU A 216 0.30 6.84 -0.31
C GLU A 216 0.51 8.35 -0.35
N VAL A 217 0.52 8.89 -1.55
CA VAL A 217 0.74 10.31 -1.82
C VAL A 217 -0.59 10.92 -2.27
N ARG A 218 -0.99 12.02 -1.65
CA ARG A 218 -2.11 12.85 -2.12
C ARG A 218 -1.56 14.13 -2.73
N LEU A 219 -2.11 14.49 -3.88
CA LEU A 219 -1.69 15.64 -4.67
C LEU A 219 -2.90 16.52 -4.99
N ARG A 220 -2.76 17.82 -4.78
CA ARG A 220 -3.70 18.82 -5.28
C ARG A 220 -2.94 19.87 -6.08
N VAL A 221 -3.24 19.95 -7.37
CA VAL A 221 -2.60 20.91 -8.29
C VAL A 221 -2.93 22.33 -7.85
N ARG A 222 -1.97 23.24 -8.03
CA ARG A 222 -2.10 24.68 -7.72
C ARG A 222 -1.80 25.50 -8.96
N ALA A 223 -2.44 26.67 -9.08
CA ALA A 223 -2.19 27.60 -10.18
C ALA A 223 -1.06 28.61 -9.91
N ASP A 224 -0.54 28.69 -8.68
CA ASP A 224 0.41 29.72 -8.23
C ASP A 224 1.89 29.29 -8.30
N GLY A 225 2.17 28.11 -8.88
CA GLY A 225 3.54 27.58 -9.01
C GLY A 225 4.17 27.10 -7.71
N VAL A 226 3.49 27.20 -6.56
CA VAL A 226 4.05 26.79 -5.26
C VAL A 226 4.05 25.26 -5.13
N ILE A 227 5.19 24.68 -4.74
CA ILE A 227 5.30 23.27 -4.36
C ILE A 227 5.39 23.22 -2.83
N ARG A 228 4.45 22.55 -2.18
CA ARG A 228 4.35 22.54 -0.71
C ARG A 228 4.00 21.14 -0.19
N ARG A 229 4.84 20.61 0.69
CA ARG A 229 4.53 19.45 1.53
C ARG A 229 3.73 19.90 2.75
N ARG A 230 2.52 19.37 2.91
CA ARG A 230 1.60 19.68 4.01
C ARG A 230 1.75 18.75 5.20
N THR A 231 2.23 17.53 4.97
CA THR A 231 2.52 16.54 6.03
C THR A 231 3.97 16.65 6.47
N GLU A 232 4.22 16.53 7.77
CA GLU A 232 5.57 16.36 8.28
C GLU A 232 6.07 14.93 8.00
N VAL A 233 7.32 14.81 7.58
CA VAL A 233 8.02 13.53 7.50
C VAL A 233 9.15 13.57 8.52
N PRO A 234 9.09 12.75 9.59
CA PRO A 234 10.08 12.79 10.66
C PRO A 234 11.52 12.67 10.14
N GLY A 235 12.37 13.60 10.57
CA GLY A 235 13.80 13.61 10.19
C GLY A 235 14.10 14.05 8.75
N VAL A 236 13.11 14.53 7.98
CA VAL A 236 13.30 14.99 6.60
C VAL A 236 12.75 16.40 6.42
N ALA A 237 13.65 17.37 6.29
CA ALA A 237 13.28 18.74 5.95
C ALA A 237 12.59 18.78 4.58
N GLU A 238 11.64 19.69 4.40
CA GLU A 238 10.82 19.76 3.18
C GLU A 238 11.67 19.92 1.91
N ALA A 239 12.74 20.70 1.95
CA ALA A 239 13.62 20.92 0.80
C ALA A 239 14.45 19.68 0.42
N ASP A 240 14.71 18.79 1.37
CA ASP A 240 15.49 17.57 1.18
C ASP A 240 14.62 16.38 0.76
N ASP A 241 13.29 16.49 0.93
CA ASP A 241 12.33 15.44 0.60
C ASP A 241 12.32 15.15 -0.90
N LEU A 242 12.47 13.87 -1.24
CA LEU A 242 12.41 13.39 -2.61
C LEU A 242 11.06 13.69 -3.29
N LEU A 243 9.97 13.82 -2.54
CA LEU A 243 8.67 14.26 -3.08
C LEU A 243 8.76 15.66 -3.69
N VAL A 244 9.32 16.60 -2.93
CA VAL A 244 9.45 18.02 -3.32
C VAL A 244 10.52 18.19 -4.40
N ARG A 245 11.63 17.46 -4.29
CA ARG A 245 12.69 17.44 -5.30
C ARG A 245 12.21 16.87 -6.63
N ALA A 246 11.42 15.80 -6.62
CA ALA A 246 10.83 15.22 -7.84
C ALA A 246 9.88 16.18 -8.53
N ALA A 247 8.96 16.79 -7.79
CA ALA A 247 8.05 17.81 -8.33
C ALA A 247 8.81 19.00 -8.93
N SER A 248 9.83 19.49 -8.23
CA SER A 248 10.66 20.60 -8.68
C SER A 248 11.49 20.25 -9.92
N LEU A 249 12.03 19.03 -9.98
CA LEU A 249 12.79 18.53 -11.12
C LEU A 249 11.90 18.44 -12.37
N LEU A 250 10.74 17.79 -12.25
CA LEU A 250 9.78 17.68 -13.35
C LEU A 250 9.34 19.06 -13.84
N ARG A 251 8.96 19.97 -12.92
CA ARG A 251 8.53 21.33 -13.27
C ARG A 251 9.59 22.09 -14.07
N ARG A 252 10.85 22.02 -13.64
CA ARG A 252 11.98 22.65 -14.35
C ARG A 252 12.18 22.04 -15.73
N HIS A 253 12.02 20.73 -15.87
CA HIS A 253 12.19 20.04 -17.15
C HIS A 253 11.06 20.32 -18.14
N SER A 254 9.80 20.30 -17.68
CA SER A 254 8.62 20.47 -18.55
C SER A 254 8.27 21.93 -18.84
N GLY A 255 8.78 22.88 -18.04
CA GLY A 255 8.43 24.29 -18.16
C GLY A 255 7.02 24.65 -17.66
N VAL A 256 6.33 23.71 -17.01
CA VAL A 256 4.99 23.93 -16.42
C VAL A 256 5.06 24.99 -15.32
N ALA A 257 4.10 25.92 -15.31
CA ALA A 257 3.98 26.97 -14.30
C ALA A 257 3.17 26.57 -13.05
N ALA A 258 2.48 25.42 -13.09
CA ALA A 258 1.66 24.92 -12.01
C ALA A 258 2.49 24.52 -10.77
N GLY A 259 1.82 24.58 -9.62
CA GLY A 259 2.31 24.10 -8.33
C GLY A 259 1.58 22.84 -7.87
N VAL A 260 1.89 22.38 -6.66
CA VAL A 260 1.21 21.24 -6.03
C VAL A 260 1.29 21.32 -4.50
N ASP A 261 0.16 21.05 -3.84
CA ASP A 261 0.12 20.64 -2.43
C ASP A 261 0.30 19.11 -2.33
N ILE A 262 1.18 18.67 -1.45
CA ILE A 262 1.58 17.27 -1.28
C ILE A 262 1.28 16.82 0.14
N GLU A 263 0.55 15.72 0.31
CA GLU A 263 0.47 14.98 1.58
C GLU A 263 0.98 13.56 1.35
N VAL A 264 1.70 13.01 2.33
CA VAL A 264 2.18 11.63 2.26
C VAL A 264 1.85 10.88 3.55
N ALA A 265 1.28 9.68 3.39
CA ALA A 265 1.12 8.72 4.46
C ALA A 265 2.24 7.66 4.34
N LYS A 266 3.26 7.80 5.18
CA LYS A 266 4.40 6.88 5.25
C LYS A 266 4.02 5.61 6.02
N ARG A 267 4.18 4.47 5.35
CA ARG A 267 3.94 3.10 5.83
C ARG A 267 5.15 2.19 5.56
N ILE A 268 5.99 2.54 4.57
CA ILE A 268 7.27 1.87 4.33
C ILE A 268 8.29 2.43 5.34
N PRO A 269 9.02 1.58 6.09
CA PRO A 269 10.05 2.04 7.01
C PRO A 269 11.20 2.74 6.27
N MET A 270 11.66 3.85 6.84
CA MET A 270 12.76 4.64 6.31
C MET A 270 14.07 3.85 6.38
N GLY A 271 14.79 3.79 5.25
CA GLY A 271 16.08 3.10 5.17
C GLY A 271 16.02 1.59 5.35
N GLY A 272 14.84 0.96 5.20
CA GLY A 272 14.66 -0.49 5.36
C GLY A 272 15.08 -1.34 4.15
N GLY A 273 15.64 -0.77 3.10
CA GLY A 273 15.96 -1.51 1.87
C GLY A 273 14.74 -1.81 0.98
N LEU A 274 13.60 -1.18 1.26
CA LEU A 274 12.32 -1.36 0.56
C LEU A 274 12.00 -0.29 -0.49
N GLY A 275 12.91 0.69 -0.68
CA GLY A 275 12.82 1.68 -1.76
C GLY A 275 11.77 2.78 -1.56
N GLY A 276 11.26 3.01 -0.33
CA GLY A 276 10.17 3.96 -0.08
C GLY A 276 10.40 5.37 -0.65
N GLY A 277 11.54 6.01 -0.35
CA GLY A 277 11.84 7.35 -0.89
C GLY A 277 11.96 7.39 -2.42
N SER A 278 12.49 6.33 -3.03
CA SER A 278 12.57 6.23 -4.49
C SER A 278 11.19 6.02 -5.13
N SER A 279 10.32 5.27 -4.45
CA SER A 279 8.93 5.05 -4.88
C SER A 279 8.10 6.33 -4.77
N ASP A 280 8.28 7.10 -3.70
CA ASP A 280 7.69 8.43 -3.53
C ASP A 280 8.09 9.36 -4.68
N ALA A 281 9.40 9.43 -4.99
CA ALA A 281 9.92 10.23 -6.10
C ALA A 281 9.31 9.81 -7.45
N ALA A 282 9.30 8.51 -7.74
CA ALA A 282 8.71 7.98 -8.97
C ALA A 282 7.21 8.28 -9.06
N THR A 283 6.49 8.15 -7.94
CA THR A 283 5.07 8.46 -7.84
C THR A 283 4.81 9.92 -8.18
N MET A 284 5.63 10.83 -7.66
CA MET A 284 5.54 12.25 -8.02
C MET A 284 5.78 12.49 -9.51
N LEU A 285 6.83 11.91 -10.07
CA LEU A 285 7.15 12.07 -11.49
C LEU A 285 6.00 11.57 -12.39
N VAL A 286 5.48 10.38 -12.12
CA VAL A 286 4.40 9.76 -12.91
C VAL A 286 3.08 10.50 -12.74
N ALA A 287 2.68 10.76 -11.49
CA ALA A 287 1.41 11.41 -11.18
C ALA A 287 1.38 12.85 -11.69
N LEU A 288 2.43 13.63 -11.43
CA LEU A 288 2.47 15.03 -11.90
C LEU A 288 2.67 15.13 -13.41
N ASN A 289 3.38 14.20 -14.06
CA ASN A 289 3.42 14.19 -15.53
C ASN A 289 2.02 14.08 -16.12
N HIS A 290 1.14 13.28 -15.49
CA HIS A 290 -0.26 13.20 -15.88
C HIS A 290 -1.07 14.44 -15.48
N LEU A 291 -0.99 14.86 -14.21
CA LEU A 291 -1.82 15.95 -13.66
C LEU A 291 -1.46 17.33 -14.24
N TRP A 292 -0.21 17.53 -14.66
CA TRP A 292 0.26 18.75 -15.31
C TRP A 292 0.24 18.67 -16.84
N ASP A 293 -0.19 17.53 -17.41
CA ASP A 293 -0.13 17.26 -18.84
C ASP A 293 1.26 17.58 -19.45
N ALA A 294 2.31 17.15 -18.75
CA ALA A 294 3.69 17.51 -19.11
C ALA A 294 4.22 16.73 -20.34
N GLY A 295 3.54 15.65 -20.75
CA GLY A 295 3.80 14.97 -22.02
C GLY A 295 5.08 14.13 -22.08
N LEU A 296 5.76 13.87 -20.96
CA LEU A 296 6.94 13.01 -20.95
C LEU A 296 6.54 11.54 -21.10
N ASP A 297 7.32 10.79 -21.87
CA ASP A 297 7.21 9.34 -21.96
C ASP A 297 7.91 8.63 -20.77
N GLU A 298 7.78 7.30 -20.73
CA GLU A 298 8.34 6.47 -19.66
C GLU A 298 9.87 6.58 -19.57
N ASP A 299 10.56 6.65 -20.71
CA ASP A 299 12.02 6.71 -20.76
C ASP A 299 12.56 8.05 -20.26
N ALA A 300 11.92 9.17 -20.64
CA ALA A 300 12.25 10.49 -20.15
C ALA A 300 12.02 10.60 -18.63
N LEU A 301 10.90 10.07 -18.12
CA LEU A 301 10.65 10.05 -16.67
C LEU A 301 11.66 9.17 -15.93
N ALA A 302 12.05 8.02 -16.49
CA ALA A 302 13.05 7.15 -15.89
C ALA A 302 14.43 7.82 -15.86
N ALA A 303 14.79 8.55 -16.91
CA ALA A 303 16.02 9.35 -16.96
C ALA A 303 16.04 10.45 -15.90
N LEU A 304 14.96 11.21 -15.73
CA LEU A 304 14.83 12.18 -14.63
C LEU A 304 14.88 11.50 -13.26
N GLY A 305 14.21 10.34 -13.12
CA GLY A 305 14.19 9.58 -11.89
C GLY A 305 15.59 9.16 -11.43
N ARG A 306 16.47 8.80 -12.37
CA ARG A 306 17.86 8.43 -12.09
C ARG A 306 18.64 9.54 -11.37
N GLU A 307 18.33 10.81 -11.62
CA GLU A 307 18.97 11.95 -10.92
C GLU A 307 18.59 12.03 -9.42
N LEU A 308 17.46 11.43 -9.06
CA LEU A 308 16.93 11.44 -7.69
C LEU A 308 17.36 10.18 -6.91
N GLY A 309 17.52 9.05 -7.59
CA GLY A 309 18.02 7.82 -6.98
C GLY A 309 18.04 6.62 -7.94
N ALA A 310 18.94 5.67 -7.67
CA ALA A 310 19.15 4.50 -8.53
C ALA A 310 17.92 3.58 -8.67
N ASP A 311 17.09 3.49 -7.61
CA ASP A 311 15.87 2.67 -7.61
C ASP A 311 14.65 3.41 -8.21
N VAL A 312 14.71 4.72 -8.48
CA VAL A 312 13.53 5.47 -9.00
C VAL A 312 13.05 4.94 -10.37
N PRO A 313 13.94 4.61 -11.33
CA PRO A 313 13.52 4.08 -12.63
C PRO A 313 12.62 2.85 -12.57
N VAL A 314 12.84 1.90 -11.64
CA VAL A 314 12.00 0.67 -11.60
C VAL A 314 10.57 0.98 -11.20
N PHE A 315 10.37 1.96 -10.32
CA PHE A 315 9.05 2.43 -9.93
C PHE A 315 8.38 3.25 -11.03
N VAL A 316 9.15 4.07 -11.77
CA VAL A 316 8.65 4.81 -12.95
C VAL A 316 8.19 3.87 -14.05
N ARG A 317 8.91 2.77 -14.32
CA ARG A 317 8.52 1.76 -15.33
C ARG A 317 7.43 0.80 -14.85
N GLY A 318 7.26 0.70 -13.53
CA GLY A 318 6.14 -0.01 -12.91
C GLY A 318 6.10 -1.52 -13.11
N ARG A 319 7.22 -2.15 -13.45
CA ARG A 319 7.32 -3.61 -13.67
C ARG A 319 8.48 -4.18 -12.88
N SER A 320 8.34 -5.42 -12.42
CA SER A 320 9.47 -6.18 -11.87
C SER A 320 10.53 -6.37 -12.96
N ALA A 321 11.80 -6.30 -12.60
CA ALA A 321 12.88 -6.24 -13.57
C ALA A 321 14.19 -6.84 -13.04
N TRP A 322 14.95 -7.44 -13.95
CA TRP A 322 16.39 -7.61 -13.78
C TRP A 322 17.06 -6.25 -13.92
N ALA A 323 17.98 -5.93 -13.02
CA ALA A 323 18.63 -4.64 -12.97
C ALA A 323 20.15 -4.79 -12.93
N GLU A 324 20.84 -3.99 -13.75
CA GLU A 324 22.30 -3.90 -13.84
C GLU A 324 22.77 -2.44 -13.73
N GLY A 325 24.08 -2.23 -13.90
CA GLY A 325 24.70 -0.91 -13.72
C GLY A 325 24.74 -0.56 -12.23
N VAL A 326 24.30 0.63 -11.85
CA VAL A 326 24.06 0.95 -10.42
C VAL A 326 22.62 0.64 -9.99
N GLY A 327 21.84 -0.06 -10.83
CA GLY A 327 20.43 -0.38 -10.64
C GLY A 327 19.48 0.22 -11.68
N GLU A 328 19.99 1.02 -12.62
CA GLU A 328 19.20 1.73 -13.63
C GLU A 328 18.94 0.96 -14.93
N GLN A 329 19.77 -0.05 -15.22
CA GLN A 329 19.69 -0.78 -16.49
C GLN A 329 18.67 -1.90 -16.33
N LEU A 330 17.43 -1.64 -16.72
CA LEU A 330 16.29 -2.49 -16.42
C LEU A 330 15.88 -3.35 -17.61
N THR A 331 15.88 -4.66 -17.42
CA THR A 331 15.23 -5.62 -18.32
C THR A 331 13.97 -6.16 -17.64
N PRO A 332 12.76 -5.84 -18.14
CA PRO A 332 11.51 -6.31 -17.54
C PRO A 332 11.47 -7.84 -17.45
N MET A 333 10.91 -8.35 -16.34
CA MET A 333 10.85 -9.79 -16.09
C MET A 333 9.51 -10.21 -15.49
N THR A 334 8.96 -11.30 -16.00
CA THR A 334 7.77 -11.94 -15.44
C THR A 334 8.18 -12.87 -14.29
N LEU A 335 7.63 -12.60 -13.11
CA LEU A 335 7.85 -13.41 -11.91
C LEU A 335 6.57 -14.14 -11.50
N PRO A 336 6.66 -15.38 -10.97
CA PRO A 336 5.48 -16.10 -10.49
C PRO A 336 4.78 -15.32 -9.37
N ARG A 337 3.46 -15.50 -9.25
CA ARG A 337 2.71 -14.91 -8.13
C ARG A 337 3.20 -15.53 -6.82
N ARG A 338 3.59 -14.67 -5.90
CA ARG A 338 4.17 -15.02 -4.60
C ARG A 338 3.71 -14.03 -3.54
N TRP A 339 3.71 -14.51 -2.31
CA TRP A 339 3.48 -13.71 -1.11
C TRP A 339 4.79 -13.57 -0.36
N TYR A 340 4.97 -12.44 0.32
CA TYR A 340 6.18 -12.16 1.07
C TYR A 340 5.79 -11.79 2.49
N VAL A 341 6.39 -12.47 3.46
CA VAL A 341 6.42 -12.00 4.84
C VAL A 341 7.59 -11.04 4.93
N VAL A 342 7.32 -9.77 5.16
CA VAL A 342 8.35 -8.73 5.29
C VAL A 342 8.42 -8.31 6.75
N LEU A 343 9.64 -8.31 7.29
CA LEU A 343 9.90 -8.03 8.70
C LEU A 343 10.89 -6.86 8.82
N ASN A 344 10.49 -5.87 9.60
CA ASN A 344 11.30 -4.72 9.96
C ASN A 344 11.83 -4.90 11.40
N PRO A 345 13.15 -5.05 11.60
CA PRO A 345 13.74 -5.26 12.91
C PRO A 345 13.82 -3.98 13.77
N ARG A 346 13.28 -2.85 13.27
CA ARG A 346 13.34 -1.53 13.92
C ARG A 346 14.77 -1.02 14.16
N GLU A 347 15.70 -1.46 13.32
CA GLU A 347 17.11 -1.04 13.35
C GLU A 347 17.45 -0.31 12.05
N HIS A 348 18.06 0.88 12.17
CA HIS A 348 18.49 1.65 11.01
C HIS A 348 19.84 1.15 10.49
N VAL A 349 19.88 0.79 9.21
CA VAL A 349 21.08 0.30 8.53
C VAL A 349 21.56 1.33 7.49
N PRO A 350 22.62 2.11 7.77
CA PRO A 350 23.07 3.16 6.87
C PRO A 350 23.78 2.59 5.63
N THR A 351 23.11 2.63 4.48
CA THR A 351 23.61 2.11 3.19
C THR A 351 25.02 2.60 2.85
N ALA A 352 25.31 3.89 3.04
CA ALA A 352 26.61 4.47 2.72
C ALA A 352 27.75 3.83 3.54
N ALA A 353 27.52 3.54 4.83
CA ALA A 353 28.52 2.92 5.67
C ALA A 353 28.80 1.46 5.27
N LEU A 354 27.79 0.74 4.80
CA LEU A 354 27.96 -0.63 4.30
C LEU A 354 28.79 -0.66 3.02
N PHE A 355 28.56 0.25 2.07
CA PHE A 355 29.38 0.34 0.87
C PHE A 355 30.86 0.64 1.16
N GLN A 356 31.19 1.22 2.32
CA GLN A 356 32.56 1.47 2.78
C GLN A 356 33.15 0.34 3.65
N ALA A 357 32.38 -0.70 3.99
CA ALA A 357 32.84 -1.79 4.84
C ALA A 357 33.94 -2.63 4.17
N SER A 358 35.07 -2.84 4.84
CA SER A 358 36.19 -3.64 4.31
C SER A 358 35.78 -5.06 3.94
N GLU A 359 34.85 -5.64 4.68
CA GLU A 359 34.41 -7.04 4.54
C GLU A 359 33.38 -7.24 3.43
N LEU A 360 32.89 -6.16 2.80
CA LEU A 360 31.90 -6.26 1.72
C LEU A 360 32.54 -6.85 0.46
N THR A 361 31.99 -7.97 -0.02
CA THR A 361 32.35 -8.59 -1.30
C THR A 361 31.93 -7.68 -2.45
N ARG A 362 32.90 -7.32 -3.32
CA ARG A 362 32.70 -6.35 -4.43
C ARG A 362 33.10 -6.87 -5.81
N ASN A 363 33.36 -8.17 -5.91
CA ASN A 363 33.91 -8.85 -7.08
C ASN A 363 33.18 -10.18 -7.33
N ALA A 364 31.88 -10.24 -7.02
CA ALA A 364 31.09 -11.43 -7.28
C ALA A 364 31.05 -11.72 -8.79
N PRO A 365 31.13 -12.98 -9.22
CA PRO A 365 30.98 -13.31 -10.63
C PRO A 365 29.59 -12.87 -11.13
N PRO A 366 29.50 -12.31 -12.35
CA PRO A 366 28.22 -11.95 -12.94
C PRO A 366 27.26 -13.13 -12.94
N ALA A 367 26.04 -12.89 -12.48
CA ALA A 367 24.91 -13.81 -12.61
C ALA A 367 24.25 -13.65 -13.98
N THR A 368 23.50 -14.68 -14.39
CA THR A 368 22.64 -14.62 -15.57
C THR A 368 21.18 -14.68 -15.15
N ILE A 369 20.27 -14.21 -16.02
CA ILE A 369 18.83 -14.37 -15.79
C ILE A 369 18.48 -15.86 -15.58
N SER A 370 19.15 -16.77 -16.30
CA SER A 370 18.93 -18.21 -16.16
C SER A 370 19.37 -18.74 -14.79
N SER A 371 20.50 -18.28 -14.23
CA SER A 371 20.97 -18.73 -12.92
C SER A 371 20.09 -18.18 -11.77
N PHE A 372 19.48 -17.01 -11.95
CA PHE A 372 18.44 -16.54 -11.04
C PHE A 372 17.16 -17.39 -11.18
N ALA A 373 16.68 -17.60 -12.40
CA ALA A 373 15.43 -18.34 -12.65
C ALA A 373 15.48 -19.80 -12.17
N SER A 374 16.66 -20.43 -12.19
CA SER A 374 16.89 -21.77 -11.64
C SER A 374 16.99 -21.83 -10.11
N GLY A 375 17.09 -20.67 -9.43
CA GLY A 375 17.29 -20.57 -7.99
C GLY A 375 18.75 -20.73 -7.54
N GLU A 376 19.71 -20.75 -8.46
CA GLU A 376 21.15 -20.82 -8.15
C GLU A 376 21.67 -19.49 -7.57
N THR A 377 21.14 -18.35 -8.04
CA THR A 377 21.54 -17.01 -7.57
C THR A 377 20.47 -16.35 -6.73
N VAL A 378 20.76 -16.19 -5.44
CA VAL A 378 19.75 -15.91 -4.40
C VAL A 378 20.35 -15.20 -3.18
N GLU A 379 21.62 -14.81 -3.25
CA GLU A 379 22.34 -14.16 -2.16
C GLU A 379 22.25 -12.64 -2.25
N ASN A 380 22.36 -11.98 -1.09
CA ASN A 380 22.52 -10.54 -1.00
C ASN A 380 23.92 -10.22 -0.47
N ALA A 381 24.71 -9.47 -1.24
CA ALA A 381 26.10 -9.12 -0.93
C ALA A 381 26.26 -8.40 0.42
N PHE A 382 25.23 -7.68 0.88
CA PHE A 382 25.26 -6.99 2.17
C PHE A 382 24.96 -7.91 3.35
N GLU A 383 24.32 -9.05 3.14
CA GLU A 383 23.80 -9.89 4.23
C GLU A 383 24.88 -10.34 5.23
N PRO A 384 26.07 -10.83 4.82
CA PRO A 384 27.10 -11.21 5.79
C PRO A 384 27.58 -10.04 6.65
N VAL A 385 27.77 -8.86 6.05
CA VAL A 385 28.21 -7.65 6.74
C VAL A 385 27.13 -7.14 7.70
N VAL A 386 25.87 -7.16 7.25
CA VAL A 386 24.72 -6.73 8.04
C VAL A 386 24.50 -7.66 9.23
N ARG A 387 24.54 -8.99 9.03
CA ARG A 387 24.43 -9.94 10.15
C ARG A 387 25.52 -9.73 11.21
N ALA A 388 26.73 -9.40 10.80
CA ALA A 388 27.84 -9.16 11.72
C ALA A 388 27.72 -7.84 12.51
N ARG A 389 27.15 -6.79 11.90
CA ARG A 389 27.13 -5.43 12.46
C ARG A 389 25.80 -5.02 13.08
N HIS A 390 24.70 -5.70 12.74
CA HIS A 390 23.33 -5.33 13.11
C HIS A 390 22.60 -6.51 13.75
N PRO A 391 22.72 -6.69 15.08
CA PRO A 391 22.19 -7.87 15.78
C PRO A 391 20.68 -8.05 15.65
N SER A 392 19.88 -6.98 15.59
CA SER A 392 18.42 -7.12 15.44
C SER A 392 18.06 -7.59 14.05
N VAL A 393 18.81 -7.19 13.01
CA VAL A 393 18.64 -7.73 11.65
C VAL A 393 19.05 -9.21 11.60
N ALA A 394 20.15 -9.59 12.26
CA ALA A 394 20.56 -10.99 12.36
C ALA A 394 19.49 -11.85 13.05
N ALA A 395 18.94 -11.39 14.18
CA ALA A 395 17.85 -12.07 14.87
C ALA A 395 16.58 -12.20 14.01
N ALA A 396 16.27 -11.20 13.19
CA ALA A 396 15.15 -11.26 12.26
C ALA A 396 15.37 -12.28 11.14
N LEU A 397 16.58 -12.34 10.55
CA LEU A 397 16.95 -13.37 9.57
C LEU A 397 16.88 -14.77 10.16
N ASP A 398 17.41 -14.98 11.37
CA ASP A 398 17.40 -16.27 12.04
C ASP A 398 15.98 -16.72 12.38
N TRP A 399 15.14 -15.80 12.85
CA TRP A 399 13.74 -16.08 13.17
C TRP A 399 12.91 -16.45 11.93
N LEU A 400 13.00 -15.65 10.85
CA LEU A 400 12.34 -15.99 9.57
C LEU A 400 12.93 -17.26 8.95
N GLY A 401 14.23 -17.50 9.16
CA GLY A 401 14.97 -18.68 8.70
C GLY A 401 14.38 -20.00 9.19
N ALA A 402 13.70 -19.98 10.35
CA ALA A 402 13.00 -21.15 10.87
C ALA A 402 11.79 -21.58 10.03
N PHE A 403 11.31 -20.74 9.11
CA PHE A 403 10.15 -20.99 8.25
C PHE A 403 10.52 -21.23 6.78
N GLY A 404 11.77 -20.96 6.40
CA GLY A 404 12.27 -21.11 5.05
C GLY A 404 13.47 -20.20 4.80
N ARG A 405 13.79 -19.98 3.52
CA ARG A 405 14.93 -19.13 3.16
C ARG A 405 14.60 -17.65 3.37
N ALA A 406 15.04 -17.10 4.50
CA ALA A 406 15.01 -15.67 4.75
C ALA A 406 16.10 -14.96 3.94
N GLN A 407 15.82 -13.74 3.50
CA GLN A 407 16.74 -12.92 2.71
C GLN A 407 16.68 -11.45 3.14
N LEU A 408 17.81 -10.76 3.03
CA LEU A 408 17.88 -9.31 3.19
C LEU A 408 17.37 -8.59 1.92
N SER A 409 16.57 -7.52 2.06
CA SER A 409 16.23 -6.63 0.94
C SER A 409 17.15 -5.42 0.87
N GLY A 410 17.63 -5.07 -0.33
CA GLY A 410 18.55 -3.94 -0.54
C GLY A 410 19.79 -4.06 0.36
N SER A 411 20.14 -2.97 1.04
CA SER A 411 21.20 -3.00 2.06
C SER A 411 20.67 -3.29 3.48
N GLY A 412 19.43 -3.75 3.63
CA GLY A 412 18.74 -3.84 4.92
C GLY A 412 18.10 -2.52 5.36
N GLY A 413 17.48 -2.42 6.53
CA GLY A 413 17.39 -3.47 7.58
C GLY A 413 16.24 -4.48 7.44
N CYS A 414 15.30 -4.29 6.51
CA CYS A 414 14.18 -5.24 6.36
C CYS A 414 14.64 -6.56 5.72
N VAL A 415 14.02 -7.63 6.17
CA VAL A 415 14.24 -8.99 5.71
C VAL A 415 12.92 -9.57 5.25
N PHE A 416 12.96 -10.59 4.40
CA PHE A 416 11.75 -11.18 3.85
C PHE A 416 11.85 -12.70 3.70
N LEU A 417 10.69 -13.34 3.63
CA LEU A 417 10.51 -14.74 3.29
C LEU A 417 9.48 -14.87 2.17
N GLU A 418 9.84 -15.52 1.07
CA GLU A 418 8.94 -15.84 -0.03
C GLU A 418 8.05 -17.05 0.30
N MET A 419 6.76 -16.92 0.03
CA MET A 419 5.72 -17.90 0.31
C MET A 419 4.83 -18.12 -0.93
N VAL A 420 4.37 -19.36 -1.10
CA VAL A 420 3.51 -19.73 -2.24
C VAL A 420 2.04 -19.33 -2.04
N SER A 421 1.59 -19.18 -0.80
CA SER A 421 0.19 -18.87 -0.46
C SER A 421 0.11 -17.77 0.61
N ARG A 422 -1.00 -17.03 0.59
CA ARG A 422 -1.27 -15.95 1.54
C ARG A 422 -1.45 -16.49 2.94
N GLU A 423 -2.21 -17.57 3.06
CA GLU A 423 -2.60 -18.20 4.32
C GLU A 423 -1.37 -18.70 5.09
N ARG A 424 -0.37 -19.23 4.37
CA ARG A 424 0.90 -19.63 4.97
C ARG A 424 1.73 -18.42 5.42
N ALA A 425 1.74 -17.33 4.65
CA ALA A 425 2.42 -16.10 5.05
C ALA A 425 1.78 -15.49 6.31
N GLU A 426 0.45 -15.45 6.38
CA GLU A 426 -0.32 -15.01 7.55
C GLU A 426 -0.05 -15.90 8.78
N ALA A 427 0.07 -17.22 8.59
CA ALA A 427 0.46 -18.14 9.67
C ALA A 427 1.85 -17.85 10.26
N VAL A 428 2.79 -17.32 9.46
CA VAL A 428 4.09 -16.86 9.96
C VAL A 428 3.93 -15.54 10.72
N VAL A 429 3.17 -14.58 10.18
CA VAL A 429 2.89 -13.29 10.84
C VAL A 429 2.30 -13.48 12.23
N ARG A 430 1.37 -14.42 12.42
CA ARG A 430 0.79 -14.78 13.72
C ARG A 430 1.79 -15.13 14.80
N ARG A 431 2.96 -15.63 14.40
CA ARG A 431 4.01 -16.11 15.30
C ARG A 431 5.10 -15.05 15.53
N CYS A 432 4.96 -13.87 14.93
CA CYS A 432 5.98 -12.83 14.96
C CYS A 432 6.18 -12.27 16.39
N PRO A 433 7.43 -12.22 16.88
CA PRO A 433 7.77 -11.55 18.12
C PRO A 433 7.44 -10.05 18.09
N ALA A 434 6.98 -9.51 19.22
CA ALA A 434 6.57 -8.10 19.36
C ALA A 434 7.70 -7.07 19.13
N GLN A 435 8.97 -7.51 19.18
CA GLN A 435 10.13 -6.67 18.93
C GLN A 435 10.31 -6.31 17.45
N PHE A 436 9.60 -7.00 16.55
CA PHE A 436 9.62 -6.77 15.12
C PHE A 436 8.30 -6.21 14.63
N ASP A 437 8.33 -5.39 13.58
CA ASP A 437 7.13 -5.14 12.79
C ASP A 437 7.10 -6.14 11.64
N VAL A 438 5.92 -6.67 11.34
CA VAL A 438 5.76 -7.65 10.27
C VAL A 438 4.51 -7.38 9.47
N TRP A 439 4.56 -7.70 8.19
CA TRP A 439 3.38 -7.69 7.34
C TRP A 439 3.49 -8.65 6.17
N VAL A 440 2.34 -8.96 5.58
CA VAL A 440 2.26 -9.69 4.31
C VAL A 440 2.11 -8.70 3.16
N ALA A 441 2.79 -8.98 2.05
CA ALA A 441 2.60 -8.31 0.78
C ALA A 441 2.59 -9.31 -0.38
N ALA A 442 1.78 -9.05 -1.41
CA ALA A 442 1.83 -9.78 -2.66
C ALA A 442 2.88 -9.17 -3.58
N GLY A 443 3.64 -10.02 -4.25
CA GLY A 443 4.44 -9.59 -5.39
C GLY A 443 3.56 -9.34 -6.61
N VAL A 444 3.76 -8.20 -7.28
CA VAL A 444 2.93 -7.76 -8.40
C VAL A 444 3.68 -7.74 -9.72
N GLY A 445 2.97 -8.04 -10.81
CA GLY A 445 3.49 -7.90 -12.18
C GLY A 445 3.46 -6.46 -12.67
N LEU A 446 2.39 -5.74 -12.35
CA LEU A 446 2.21 -4.31 -12.61
C LEU A 446 2.16 -3.55 -11.28
N SER A 447 2.84 -2.41 -11.22
CA SER A 447 2.87 -1.53 -10.06
C SER A 447 1.48 -0.98 -9.73
N PRO A 448 1.08 -0.92 -8.44
CA PRO A 448 -0.12 -0.20 -8.00
C PRO A 448 -0.19 1.24 -8.51
N LEU A 449 0.96 1.90 -8.69
CA LEU A 449 1.05 3.25 -9.26
C LEU A 449 0.52 3.29 -10.70
N HIS A 450 0.87 2.29 -11.49
CA HIS A 450 0.46 2.20 -12.90
C HIS A 450 -1.00 1.79 -13.03
N GLU A 451 -1.49 0.92 -12.12
CA GLU A 451 -2.91 0.63 -12.01
C GLU A 451 -3.70 1.90 -11.66
N ALA A 452 -3.21 2.72 -10.73
CA ALA A 452 -3.81 4.00 -10.38
C ALA A 452 -3.78 5.00 -11.55
N LEU A 453 -2.66 5.11 -12.26
CA LEU A 453 -2.55 5.93 -13.46
C LEU A 453 -3.57 5.54 -14.53
N ALA A 454 -3.75 4.23 -14.76
CA ALA A 454 -4.74 3.74 -15.70
C ALA A 454 -6.18 4.08 -15.28
N ARG A 455 -6.47 4.10 -13.97
CA ARG A 455 -7.77 4.55 -13.46
C ARG A 455 -7.97 6.05 -13.68
N HIS A 456 -7.00 6.88 -13.29
CA HIS A 456 -7.07 8.34 -13.47
C HIS A 456 -7.22 8.75 -14.94
N ARG A 457 -6.50 8.09 -15.86
CA ARG A 457 -6.64 8.33 -17.31
C ARG A 457 -8.02 7.99 -17.88
N LYS A 458 -8.75 7.04 -17.27
CA LYS A 458 -10.12 6.68 -17.69
C LYS A 458 -11.19 7.58 -17.08
N ALA A 459 -10.84 8.32 -16.03
CA ALA A 459 -11.75 9.20 -15.31
C ALA A 459 -11.87 10.59 -15.96
N VAL A 460 -10.87 11.01 -16.76
CA VAL A 460 -10.83 12.29 -17.48
C VAL A 460 -11.61 12.23 -18.79
#